data_AF-A0A954WL85-F1
#
_entry.id   AF-A0A954WL85-F1
#
_cell.length_a   1.000
_cell.length_b   1.000
_cell.length_c   1.000
_cell.angle_alpha   90.00
_cell.angle_beta   90.00
_cell.angle_gamma   90.00
#
_symmetry.space_group_name_H-M   'P 1'
#
loop_
_entity.id
_entity.type
_entity.pdbx_description
1 polymer ?
#
loop_
_entity_poly.entity_id
_entity_poly.type
_entity_poly.pdbx_seq_one_letter_code
_entity_poly.pdbx_strand_id
1 'polypeptide(L)'
;MAHEVTLITGDGTGPELAEAARKCVDGTGVQINWDVQEAGVDVMERLGTPIPDSTIESVRRTKCALKAPITTPVGTGFRSINVYLRQELG
;
A
#
# COMPACT_ATOMS: atom_id res chain seq x y z
N MET A 1 2.84 -10.11 21.39
CA MET A 1 3.33 -10.56 20.06
C MET A 1 3.04 -9.43 19.10
N ALA A 2 4.00 -9.06 18.25
CA ALA A 2 3.79 -7.98 17.28
C ALA A 2 2.84 -8.44 16.16
N HIS A 3 2.00 -7.54 15.67
CA HIS A 3 1.18 -7.77 14.48
C HIS A 3 1.99 -7.49 13.23
N GLU A 4 1.89 -8.36 12.21
CA GLU A 4 2.49 -8.11 10.90
C GLU A 4 1.47 -7.36 10.03
N VAL A 5 1.83 -6.18 9.53
CA VAL A 5 0.91 -5.35 8.72
C VAL A 5 1.66 -4.75 7.54
N THR A 6 1.09 -4.91 6.34
CA THR A 6 1.59 -4.22 5.15
C THR A 6 1.12 -2.77 5.17
N LEU A 7 2.03 -1.81 4.99
CA LEU A 7 1.70 -0.40 4.80
C LEU A 7 1.98 -0.01 3.35
N ILE A 8 0.93 0.28 2.57
CA ILE A 8 1.07 0.73 1.19
C ILE A 8 1.01 2.26 1.14
N THR A 9 2.11 2.92 0.73
CA THR A 9 2.28 4.37 0.82
C THR A 9 1.44 5.17 -0.17
N GLY A 10 1.08 4.58 -1.31
CA GLY A 10 0.25 5.21 -2.33
C GLY A 10 0.85 6.46 -2.99
N ASP A 11 -0.01 7.30 -3.57
CA ASP A 11 0.34 8.43 -4.44
C ASP A 11 -0.14 9.78 -3.86
N GLY A 12 0.39 10.88 -4.39
CA GLY A 12 -0.05 12.24 -4.06
C GLY A 12 0.23 12.56 -2.59
N THR A 13 -0.81 12.87 -1.81
CA THR A 13 -0.69 13.04 -0.35
C THR A 13 -0.56 11.72 0.41
N GLY A 14 -0.61 10.58 -0.29
CA GLY A 14 -0.57 9.23 0.27
C GLY A 14 0.60 8.98 1.23
N PRO A 15 1.87 9.23 0.83
CA PRO A 15 3.02 8.97 1.70
C PRO A 15 2.98 9.74 3.03
N GLU A 16 2.54 11.01 3.00
CA GLU A 16 2.40 11.84 4.21
C GLU A 16 1.30 11.31 5.12
N LEU A 17 0.15 10.90 4.54
CA LEU A 17 -0.96 10.30 5.27
C LEU A 17 -0.61 8.93 5.85
N ALA A 18 0.14 8.11 5.12
CA ALA A 18 0.60 6.80 5.58
C ALA A 18 1.52 6.94 6.80
N GLU A 19 2.47 7.87 6.75
CA GLU A 19 3.38 8.13 7.87
C GLU A 19 2.64 8.73 9.07
N ALA A 20 1.69 9.64 8.85
CA ALA A 20 0.85 10.17 9.93
C ALA A 20 0.01 9.07 10.59
N ALA A 21 -0.63 8.20 9.79
CA ALA A 21 -1.40 7.07 10.31
C ALA A 21 -0.53 6.10 11.11
N ARG A 22 0.66 5.75 10.59
CA ARG A 22 1.65 4.91 11.28
C ARG A 22 2.02 5.50 12.64
N LYS A 23 2.35 6.79 12.72
CA LYS A 23 2.67 7.48 13.99
C LYS A 23 1.52 7.42 15.00
N CYS A 24 0.28 7.64 14.55
CA CYS A 24 -0.88 7.55 15.42
C CYS A 24 -1.06 6.14 15.99
N VAL A 25 -0.90 5.11 15.16
CA VAL A 25 -1.01 3.70 15.59
C VAL A 25 0.14 3.33 16.52
N ASP A 26 1.38 3.67 16.18
CA ASP A 26 2.56 3.43 17.02
C ASP A 26 2.41 4.11 18.40
N GLY A 27 1.79 5.30 18.45
CA GLY A 27 1.49 6.03 19.67
C GLY A 27 0.51 5.34 20.63
N THR A 28 -0.21 4.31 20.19
CA THR A 28 -1.09 3.49 21.05
C THR A 28 -0.31 2.49 21.91
N GLY A 29 0.95 2.22 21.59
CA GLY A 29 1.76 1.17 22.22
C GLY A 29 1.50 -0.25 21.70
N VAL A 30 0.60 -0.42 20.72
CA VAL A 30 0.44 -1.70 20.01
C VAL A 30 1.73 -2.00 19.23
N GLN A 31 2.25 -3.21 19.38
CA GLN A 31 3.43 -3.64 18.65
C GLN A 31 3.03 -4.07 17.22
N ILE A 32 3.53 -3.34 16.22
CA ILE A 32 3.33 -3.65 14.81
C ILE A 32 4.68 -3.72 14.09
N ASN A 33 4.89 -4.80 13.35
CA ASN A 33 5.96 -4.92 12.37
C ASN A 33 5.40 -4.46 11.02
N TRP A 34 5.74 -3.23 10.65
CA TRP A 34 5.32 -2.63 9.40
C TRP A 34 6.19 -3.13 8.25
N ASP A 35 5.58 -3.81 7.27
CA ASP A 35 6.19 -4.04 5.96
C ASP A 35 5.76 -2.93 5.00
N VAL A 36 6.63 -1.96 4.77
CA VAL A 36 6.33 -0.79 3.95
C VAL A 36 6.51 -1.14 2.48
N GLN A 37 5.44 -0.96 1.71
CA GLN A 37 5.35 -1.31 0.30
C GLN A 37 4.81 -0.11 -0.52
N GLU A 38 5.00 -0.18 -1.83
CA GLU A 38 4.62 0.88 -2.76
C GLU A 38 3.65 0.38 -3.83
N ALA A 39 2.75 1.25 -4.26
CA ALA A 39 1.90 1.04 -5.43
C ALA A 39 1.35 2.39 -5.90
N GLY A 40 1.30 2.59 -7.21
CA GLY A 40 0.76 3.82 -7.79
C GLY A 40 1.41 4.26 -9.08
N VAL A 41 1.14 5.51 -9.46
CA VAL A 41 1.63 6.12 -10.70
C VAL A 41 3.15 6.30 -10.65
N ASP A 42 3.68 6.80 -9.54
CA ASP A 42 5.12 7.02 -9.38
C ASP A 42 5.90 5.69 -9.46
N VAL A 43 5.28 4.60 -9.00
CA VAL A 43 5.83 3.25 -9.09
C VAL A 43 5.80 2.73 -10.52
N MET A 44 4.74 2.99 -11.27
CA MET A 44 4.66 2.69 -12.69
C MET A 44 5.78 3.38 -13.48
N GLU A 45 6.03 4.66 -13.20
CA GLU A 45 7.08 5.43 -13.88
C GLU A 45 8.48 4.87 -13.60
N ARG A 46 8.73 4.43 -12.35
CA ARG A 46 10.04 3.93 -11.93
C ARG A 46 10.29 2.46 -12.26
N LEU A 47 9.27 1.60 -12.15
CA LEU A 47 9.41 0.14 -12.22
C LEU A 47 8.68 -0.51 -13.40
N GLY A 48 7.93 0.27 -14.19
CA GLY A 48 7.14 -0.25 -15.31
C GLY A 48 5.92 -1.09 -14.90
N THR A 49 5.63 -1.16 -13.59
CA THR A 49 4.42 -1.76 -13.03
C THR A 49 3.84 -0.82 -11.98
N PRO A 50 2.52 -0.63 -11.92
CA PRO A 50 1.92 0.23 -10.90
C PRO A 50 1.90 -0.47 -9.54
N ILE A 51 2.03 -1.80 -9.49
CA ILE A 51 2.07 -2.59 -8.26
C ILE A 51 3.11 -3.70 -8.39
N PRO A 52 4.23 -3.62 -7.67
CA PRO A 52 5.24 -4.67 -7.66
C PRO A 52 4.70 -5.96 -7.05
N ASP A 53 5.20 -7.11 -7.51
CA ASP A 53 4.85 -8.41 -6.94
C ASP A 53 5.15 -8.48 -5.43
N SER A 54 6.22 -7.79 -4.98
CA SER A 54 6.56 -7.69 -3.56
C SER A 54 5.42 -7.13 -2.71
N THR A 55 4.65 -6.18 -3.25
CA THR A 55 3.51 -5.58 -2.57
C THR A 55 2.39 -6.61 -2.39
N ILE A 56 2.09 -7.39 -3.43
CA ILE A 56 1.08 -8.46 -3.35
C ILE A 56 1.52 -9.58 -2.41
N GLU A 57 2.78 -10.02 -2.52
CA GLU A 57 3.35 -11.05 -1.65
C GLU A 57 3.40 -10.61 -0.19
N SER A 58 3.66 -9.33 0.07
CA SER A 58 3.59 -8.74 1.40
C SER A 58 2.18 -8.85 1.97
N VAL A 59 1.15 -8.38 1.25
CA VAL A 59 -0.23 -8.44 1.73
C VAL A 59 -0.70 -9.88 1.92
N ARG A 60 -0.30 -10.79 1.02
CA ARG A 60 -0.58 -12.23 1.17
C ARG A 60 0.08 -12.83 2.40
N ARG A 61 1.28 -12.37 2.78
CA ARG A 61 1.99 -12.85 3.98
C ARG A 61 1.40 -12.26 5.26
N THR A 62 1.14 -10.96 5.31
CA THR A 62 0.65 -10.28 6.52
C THR A 62 -0.84 -10.49 6.75
N LYS A 63 -1.62 -10.77 5.71
CA LYS A 63 -3.10 -10.88 5.72
C LYS A 63 -3.83 -9.63 6.22
N CYS A 64 -3.10 -8.55 6.45
CA CYS A 64 -3.57 -7.26 6.94
C CYS A 64 -2.79 -6.16 6.24
N ALA A 65 -3.50 -5.20 5.66
CA ALA A 65 -2.91 -4.07 4.96
C ALA A 65 -3.59 -2.76 5.33
N LEU A 66 -2.79 -1.74 5.63
CA LEU A 66 -3.21 -0.34 5.67
C LEU A 66 -2.70 0.32 4.39
N LYS A 67 -3.58 0.92 3.60
CA LYS A 67 -3.17 1.59 2.36
C LYS A 67 -3.60 3.04 2.34
N ALA A 68 -2.71 3.90 1.86
CA ALA A 68 -3.04 5.26 1.51
C ALA A 68 -3.87 5.32 0.20
N PRO A 69 -4.36 6.50 -0.21
CA PRO A 69 -4.93 6.71 -1.53
C PRO A 69 -3.92 6.39 -2.64
N ILE A 70 -4.41 5.78 -3.73
CA ILE A 70 -3.62 5.45 -4.92
C ILE A 70 -4.32 6.04 -6.13
N THR A 71 -3.59 6.77 -6.95
CA THR A 71 -4.13 7.44 -8.13
C THR A 71 -4.48 6.40 -9.19
N THR A 72 -5.67 6.53 -9.79
CA THR A 72 -6.05 5.78 -10.99
C THR A 72 -6.15 6.78 -12.14
N PRO A 73 -5.27 6.71 -13.16
CA PRO A 73 -5.35 7.58 -14.32
C PRO A 73 -6.70 7.42 -15.05
N VAL A 74 -7.28 8.53 -15.50
CA VAL A 74 -8.56 8.53 -16.21
C VAL A 74 -8.31 8.41 -17.72
N GLY A 75 -8.96 7.43 -18.36
CA GLY A 75 -8.99 7.29 -19.82
C GLY A 75 -7.70 6.77 -20.48
N THR A 76 -6.63 6.56 -19.71
CA THR A 76 -5.32 6.06 -20.19
C THR A 76 -4.62 5.27 -19.07
N GLY A 77 -3.47 4.64 -19.36
CA GLY A 77 -2.63 4.02 -18.34
C GLY A 77 -3.14 2.66 -17.84
N PHE A 78 -2.99 2.42 -16.53
CA PHE A 78 -3.26 1.13 -15.89
C PHE A 78 -4.64 1.07 -15.22
N ARG A 79 -5.13 -0.15 -15.02
CA ARG A 79 -6.40 -0.41 -14.30
C ARG A 79 -6.27 -0.06 -12.82
N SER A 80 -7.35 0.37 -12.18
CA SER A 80 -7.32 0.76 -10.77
C SER A 80 -6.69 -0.30 -9.85
N ILE A 81 -5.61 0.08 -9.17
CA ILE A 81 -4.95 -0.79 -8.18
C ILE A 81 -5.90 -1.14 -7.04
N ASN A 82 -6.79 -0.22 -6.66
CA ASN A 82 -7.80 -0.46 -5.62
C ASN A 82 -8.73 -1.63 -6.00
N VAL A 83 -9.12 -1.72 -7.28
CA VAL A 83 -9.95 -2.82 -7.78
C VAL A 83 -9.12 -4.09 -7.90
N TYR A 84 -7.91 -3.98 -8.46
CA TYR A 84 -7.00 -5.11 -8.60
C TYR A 84 -6.72 -5.81 -7.26
N LEU A 85 -6.38 -5.06 -6.20
CA LEU A 85 -6.15 -5.60 -4.86
C LEU A 85 -7.36 -6.39 -4.32
N ARG A 86 -8.58 -5.87 -4.51
CA ARG A 86 -9.81 -6.56 -4.05
C ARG A 86 -10.08 -7.84 -4.85
N GLN A 87 -9.79 -7.84 -6.15
CA GLN A 87 -9.96 -9.03 -6.98
C GLN A 87 -8.93 -10.11 -6.65
N GLU A 88 -7.69 -9.70 -6.39
CA GLU A 88 -6.56 -10.60 -6.14
C GLU A 88 -6.57 -11.19 -4.73
N LEU A 89 -7.12 -10.47 -3.75
CA LEU A 89 -7.05 -10.83 -2.33
C LEU A 89 -8.37 -11.31 -1.71
N GLY A 90 -9.49 -11.18 -2.42
CA GLY A 90 -10.83 -11.63 -1.98
C GLY A 90 -11.52 -10.67 -1.02
#